data_AF-A0A8W8NIA1-F1
#
_entry.id   AF-A0A8W8NIA1-F1
#
_cell.length_a   1.000
_cell.length_b   1.000
_cell.length_c   1.000
_cell.angle_alpha   90.00
_cell.angle_beta   90.00
_cell.angle_gamma   90.00
#
_symmetry.space_group_name_H-M   'P 1'
#
loop_
_entity.id
_entity.type
_entity.pdbx_description
1 polymer ?
#
loop_
_entity_poly.entity_id
_entity_poly.type
_entity_poly.pdbx_seq_one_letter_code
_entity_poly.pdbx_strand_id
1 'polypeptide(L)'
;PEFAQNGKDNITVALLLSHQGGLFITNGTIPMEWIEEKPEKVYEFLEKQRPYVPPGSGYAYHGITFGLYVDSLLTKADPKHRRVDQIFKEEIGDKFGIEMYHGLPNQLFYRAARHETNPLYVTLWNVIANLDMEPITLLGSLALSGSLLTKIAYSGTDQLPSELSFNTPEYSRIPQSSMNGYSNARNLAKLYGIVANGGKTKEGVLLSQKAIETLKQRLTSGDSVDKIINLTLGYGVVVMTDERGNVIFGHDGSGGQSAIADPTLKTGMAYVTGRLKSISVKGDRENFQYRAAYYRCLERHIRNKRKSKT
;
A
#
# COMPACT_ATOMS: atom_id res chain seq x y z
N PRO A 1 -1.87 -2.15 -25.75
CA PRO A 1 -0.86 -2.70 -26.69
C PRO A 1 0.48 -1.94 -26.64
N GLU A 2 0.37 -0.63 -26.46
CA GLU A 2 1.43 0.36 -26.30
C GLU A 2 2.36 0.01 -25.13
N PHE A 3 1.84 -0.59 -24.06
CA PHE A 3 2.66 -1.05 -22.93
C PHE A 3 3.75 -2.06 -23.34
N ALA A 4 3.58 -2.84 -24.41
CA ALA A 4 4.54 -3.86 -24.84
C ALA A 4 5.91 -3.29 -25.28
N GLN A 5 6.01 -1.97 -25.50
CA GLN A 5 7.26 -1.29 -25.86
C GLN A 5 8.38 -1.58 -24.85
N ASN A 6 9.64 -1.46 -25.29
CA ASN A 6 10.84 -1.52 -24.43
C ASN A 6 10.97 -2.81 -23.58
N GLY A 7 10.54 -3.95 -24.13
CA GLY A 7 10.71 -5.28 -23.51
C GLY A 7 9.71 -5.58 -22.40
N LYS A 8 8.51 -4.99 -22.47
CA LYS A 8 7.43 -5.17 -21.49
C LYS A 8 6.30 -6.07 -21.99
N ASP A 9 6.44 -6.65 -23.19
CA ASP A 9 5.46 -7.51 -23.86
C ASP A 9 5.08 -8.77 -23.06
N ASN A 10 6.01 -9.29 -22.25
CA ASN A 10 5.78 -10.48 -21.42
C ASN A 10 5.42 -10.17 -19.95
N ILE A 11 5.24 -8.88 -19.59
CA ILE A 11 4.82 -8.51 -18.24
C ILE A 11 3.34 -8.83 -18.08
N THR A 12 3.04 -9.81 -17.23
CA THR A 12 1.66 -10.15 -16.87
C THR A 12 1.13 -9.22 -15.77
N VAL A 13 -0.20 -9.19 -15.61
CA VAL A 13 -0.84 -8.51 -14.47
C VAL A 13 -0.33 -9.07 -13.14
N ALA A 14 -0.06 -10.37 -13.05
CA ALA A 14 0.52 -10.98 -11.85
C ALA A 14 1.90 -10.40 -11.54
N LEU A 15 2.80 -10.32 -12.54
CA LEU A 15 4.14 -9.74 -12.36
C LEU A 15 4.08 -8.26 -11.99
N LEU A 16 3.13 -7.51 -12.55
CA LEU A 16 2.95 -6.11 -12.21
C LEU A 16 2.47 -5.95 -10.76
N LEU A 17 1.44 -6.70 -10.37
CA LEU A 17 0.83 -6.60 -9.04
C LEU A 17 1.71 -7.20 -7.91
N SER A 18 2.68 -8.05 -8.25
CA SER A 18 3.68 -8.59 -7.31
C SER A 18 5.02 -7.85 -7.33
N HIS A 19 5.08 -6.67 -7.95
CA HIS A 19 6.29 -5.84 -8.05
C HIS A 19 7.46 -6.48 -8.82
N GLN A 20 7.19 -7.45 -9.68
CA GLN A 20 8.17 -8.16 -10.52
C GLN A 20 8.27 -7.62 -11.95
N GLY A 21 7.55 -6.54 -12.28
CA GLY A 21 7.61 -5.90 -13.60
C GLY A 21 8.93 -5.18 -13.90
N GLY A 22 9.76 -4.91 -12.88
CA GLY A 22 11.02 -4.18 -13.03
C GLY A 22 10.85 -2.68 -13.25
N LEU A 23 9.67 -2.11 -13.00
CA LEU A 23 9.29 -0.73 -13.33
C LEU A 23 9.23 0.19 -12.10
N PHE A 24 10.07 -0.10 -11.10
CA PHE A 24 10.16 0.66 -9.86
C PHE A 24 10.96 1.97 -10.01
N ILE A 25 11.72 2.12 -11.11
CA ILE A 25 12.45 3.34 -11.48
C ILE A 25 11.97 3.84 -12.85
N THR A 26 11.69 5.13 -12.95
CA THR A 26 11.36 5.82 -14.21
C THR A 26 12.54 6.62 -14.74
N ASN A 27 12.63 6.74 -16.07
CA ASN A 27 13.52 7.68 -16.73
C ASN A 27 12.85 9.04 -16.85
N GLY A 28 13.15 9.93 -15.90
CA GLY A 28 12.45 11.19 -15.72
C GLY A 28 11.31 11.09 -14.71
N THR A 29 10.61 12.20 -14.50
CA THR A 29 9.54 12.35 -13.52
C THR A 29 8.25 12.83 -14.19
N ILE A 30 7.12 12.36 -13.68
CA ILE A 30 5.79 12.84 -14.05
C ILE A 30 5.44 14.04 -13.17
N PRO A 31 5.08 15.21 -13.73
CA PRO A 31 4.51 16.29 -12.94
C PRO A 31 3.27 15.82 -12.18
N MET A 32 3.24 15.99 -10.86
CA MET A 32 2.15 15.49 -10.02
C MET A 32 0.77 15.96 -10.48
N GLU A 33 0.67 17.21 -10.96
CA GLU A 33 -0.54 17.79 -11.54
C GLU A 33 -1.10 17.01 -12.75
N TRP A 34 -0.25 16.32 -13.52
CA TRP A 34 -0.70 15.54 -14.68
C TRP A 34 -1.57 14.35 -14.26
N ILE A 35 -1.42 13.82 -13.04
CA ILE A 35 -2.24 12.71 -12.56
C ILE A 35 -3.73 13.10 -12.56
N GLU A 36 -4.04 14.36 -12.22
CA GLU A 36 -5.40 14.86 -12.22
C GLU A 36 -5.78 15.49 -13.56
N GLU A 37 -4.90 16.35 -14.12
CA GLU A 37 -5.23 17.22 -15.25
C GLU A 37 -5.00 16.59 -16.62
N LYS A 38 -4.03 15.67 -16.73
CA LYS A 38 -3.53 15.11 -18.00
C LYS A 38 -3.17 13.63 -17.86
N PRO A 39 -4.10 12.77 -17.37
CA PRO A 39 -3.81 11.36 -17.08
C PRO A 39 -3.33 10.58 -18.32
N GLU A 40 -3.75 10.97 -19.53
CA GLU A 40 -3.27 10.40 -20.78
C GLU A 40 -1.75 10.55 -20.95
N LYS A 41 -1.18 11.70 -20.56
CA LYS A 41 0.27 11.92 -20.62
C LYS A 41 1.02 11.06 -19.61
N VAL A 42 0.40 10.81 -18.46
CA VAL A 42 0.93 9.87 -17.46
C VAL A 42 1.02 8.47 -18.08
N TYR A 43 -0.05 8.00 -18.73
CA TYR A 43 -0.06 6.67 -19.35
C TYR A 43 0.97 6.55 -20.48
N GLU A 44 1.05 7.53 -21.38
CA GLU A 44 2.06 7.56 -22.44
C GLU A 44 3.49 7.55 -21.89
N PHE A 45 3.74 8.27 -20.78
CA PHE A 45 5.04 8.27 -20.12
C PHE A 45 5.39 6.88 -19.58
N LEU A 46 4.44 6.23 -18.91
CA LEU A 46 4.61 4.88 -18.34
C LEU A 46 4.85 3.81 -19.42
N GLU A 47 4.14 3.90 -20.55
CA GLU A 47 4.29 2.98 -21.67
C GLU A 47 5.68 3.02 -22.31
N LYS A 48 6.35 4.17 -22.26
CA LYS A 48 7.71 4.37 -22.79
C LYS A 48 8.80 3.93 -21.81
N GLN A 49 8.47 3.55 -20.57
CA GLN A 49 9.49 3.11 -19.61
C GLN A 49 10.11 1.77 -20.01
N ARG A 50 11.37 1.57 -19.62
CA ARG A 50 12.09 0.30 -19.74
C ARG A 50 12.24 -0.33 -18.35
N PRO A 51 12.01 -1.64 -18.18
CA PRO A 51 12.32 -2.31 -16.92
C PRO A 51 13.79 -2.11 -16.52
N TYR A 52 14.02 -1.75 -15.26
CA TYR A 52 15.36 -1.60 -14.67
C TYR A 52 16.08 -2.95 -14.53
N VAL A 53 15.31 -4.02 -14.28
CA VAL A 53 15.75 -5.41 -14.33
C VAL A 53 14.83 -6.22 -15.24
N PRO A 54 15.28 -7.37 -15.77
CA PRO A 54 14.42 -8.24 -16.56
C PRO A 54 13.13 -8.61 -15.79
N PRO A 55 11.94 -8.47 -16.39
CA PRO A 55 10.71 -8.83 -15.71
C PRO A 55 10.71 -10.26 -15.20
N GLY A 56 10.27 -10.47 -13.96
CA GLY A 56 10.23 -11.78 -13.32
C GLY A 56 11.57 -12.27 -12.74
N SER A 57 12.71 -11.59 -12.97
CA SER A 57 14.01 -12.02 -12.42
C SER A 57 14.16 -11.79 -10.90
N GLY A 58 13.17 -11.12 -10.29
CA GLY A 58 13.13 -10.71 -8.90
C GLY A 58 12.05 -9.64 -8.73
N TYR A 59 11.90 -9.09 -7.53
CA TYR A 59 11.02 -7.95 -7.29
C TYR A 59 11.79 -6.79 -6.66
N ALA A 60 11.31 -5.57 -6.86
CA ALA A 60 11.65 -4.43 -6.02
C ALA A 60 10.41 -3.56 -5.87
N TYR A 61 10.22 -2.98 -4.70
CA TYR A 61 8.96 -2.34 -4.37
C TYR A 61 8.71 -1.11 -5.26
N HIS A 62 7.58 -1.09 -5.94
CA HIS A 62 7.18 -0.02 -6.84
C HIS A 62 6.46 1.06 -6.04
N GLY A 63 7.18 1.77 -5.16
CA GLY A 63 6.56 2.68 -4.18
C GLY A 63 5.54 3.63 -4.81
N ILE A 64 5.97 4.40 -5.81
CA ILE A 64 5.10 5.37 -6.50
C ILE A 64 4.50 4.79 -7.77
N THR A 65 5.31 4.05 -8.52
CA THR A 65 4.92 3.59 -9.85
C THR A 65 3.83 2.53 -9.81
N PHE A 66 3.66 1.80 -8.70
CA PHE A 66 2.58 0.81 -8.56
C PHE A 66 1.20 1.44 -8.83
N GLY A 67 0.84 2.48 -8.10
CA GLY A 67 -0.45 3.15 -8.25
C GLY A 67 -0.62 3.78 -9.64
N LEU A 68 0.46 4.29 -10.25
CA LEU A 68 0.46 4.82 -11.61
C LEU A 68 0.14 3.74 -12.67
N TYR A 69 0.82 2.59 -12.60
CA TYR A 69 0.56 1.48 -13.54
C TYR A 69 -0.79 0.81 -13.29
N VAL A 70 -1.19 0.63 -12.04
CA VAL A 70 -2.51 0.08 -11.68
C VAL A 70 -3.64 0.97 -12.18
N ASP A 71 -3.50 2.29 -12.05
CA ASP A 71 -4.49 3.23 -12.57
C ASP A 71 -4.60 3.19 -14.09
N SER A 72 -3.46 3.17 -14.80
CA SER A 72 -3.45 3.00 -16.26
C SER A 72 -4.08 1.68 -16.69
N LEU A 73 -3.74 0.58 -16.02
CA LEU A 73 -4.29 -0.75 -16.30
C LEU A 73 -5.81 -0.78 -16.11
N LEU A 74 -6.29 -0.30 -14.95
CA LEU A 74 -7.72 -0.34 -14.62
C LEU A 74 -8.53 0.61 -15.52
N THR A 75 -8.02 1.81 -15.81
CA THR A 75 -8.68 2.75 -16.74
C THR A 75 -8.82 2.16 -18.14
N LYS A 76 -7.81 1.43 -18.62
CA LYS A 76 -7.87 0.76 -19.93
C LYS A 76 -8.75 -0.50 -19.92
N ALA A 77 -8.84 -1.20 -18.79
CA ALA A 77 -9.62 -2.43 -18.66
C ALA A 77 -11.09 -2.19 -18.30
N ASP A 78 -11.42 -1.09 -17.62
CA ASP A 78 -12.78 -0.74 -17.23
C ASP A 78 -13.58 -0.30 -18.47
N PRO A 79 -14.77 -0.88 -18.73
CA PRO A 79 -15.58 -0.53 -19.89
C PRO A 79 -16.03 0.93 -19.93
N LYS A 80 -16.07 1.62 -18.78
CA LYS A 80 -16.41 3.05 -18.69
C LYS A 80 -15.17 3.94 -18.66
N HIS A 81 -13.98 3.35 -18.78
CA HIS A 81 -12.70 4.05 -18.66
C HIS A 81 -12.57 4.88 -17.38
N ARG A 82 -13.13 4.37 -16.27
CA ARG A 82 -13.00 5.00 -14.96
C ARG A 82 -11.62 4.74 -14.38
N ARG A 83 -11.08 5.75 -13.71
CA ARG A 83 -9.85 5.67 -12.90
C ARG A 83 -10.10 4.95 -11.57
N VAL A 84 -9.02 4.62 -10.87
CA VAL A 84 -9.08 3.89 -9.59
C VAL A 84 -9.90 4.63 -8.54
N ASP A 85 -9.78 5.96 -8.45
CA ASP A 85 -10.53 6.80 -7.52
C ASP A 85 -12.04 6.66 -7.73
N GLN A 86 -12.48 6.65 -8.98
CA GLN A 86 -13.89 6.52 -9.35
C GLN A 86 -14.40 5.08 -9.16
N ILE A 87 -13.64 4.08 -9.60
CA ILE A 87 -13.99 2.66 -9.39
C ILE A 87 -14.13 2.38 -7.89
N PHE A 88 -13.16 2.80 -7.08
CA PHE A 88 -13.23 2.60 -5.65
C PHE A 88 -14.47 3.28 -5.06
N LYS A 89 -14.71 4.55 -5.39
CA LYS A 89 -15.87 5.29 -4.89
C LYS A 89 -17.18 4.59 -5.23
N GLU A 90 -17.41 4.25 -6.48
CA GLU A 90 -18.70 3.72 -6.96
C GLU A 90 -18.92 2.25 -6.61
N GLU A 91 -17.87 1.41 -6.71
CA GLU A 91 -18.00 -0.03 -6.56
C GLU A 91 -17.75 -0.51 -5.13
N ILE A 92 -17.05 0.28 -4.32
CA ILE A 92 -16.64 -0.10 -2.96
C ILE A 92 -17.17 0.90 -1.92
N GLY A 93 -16.81 2.18 -2.05
CA GLY A 93 -17.10 3.20 -1.07
C GLY A 93 -18.60 3.40 -0.85
N ASP A 94 -19.31 3.77 -1.91
CA ASP A 94 -20.74 4.08 -1.87
C ASP A 94 -21.58 2.83 -1.58
N LYS A 95 -21.21 1.67 -2.16
CA LYS A 95 -21.97 0.41 -2.00
C LYS A 95 -21.87 -0.19 -0.61
N PHE A 96 -20.67 -0.19 -0.02
CA PHE A 96 -20.43 -0.84 1.28
C PHE A 96 -20.31 0.16 2.42
N GLY A 97 -20.57 1.45 2.17
CA GLY A 97 -20.45 2.52 3.17
C GLY A 97 -19.05 2.55 3.77
N ILE A 98 -18.04 2.61 2.91
CA ILE A 98 -16.62 2.71 3.28
C ILE A 98 -16.17 4.10 2.83
N GLU A 99 -15.95 4.99 3.79
CA GLU A 99 -15.45 6.32 3.48
C GLU A 99 -13.92 6.29 3.39
N MET A 100 -13.43 6.26 2.15
CA MET A 100 -12.03 6.36 1.79
C MET A 100 -11.92 7.12 0.46
N TYR A 101 -10.90 7.96 0.36
CA TYR A 101 -10.65 8.81 -0.80
C TYR A 101 -9.28 8.48 -1.39
N HIS A 102 -9.21 8.39 -2.71
CA HIS A 102 -7.96 8.39 -3.47
C HIS A 102 -7.79 9.81 -3.99
N GLY A 103 -6.99 10.61 -3.29
CA GLY A 103 -7.03 12.06 -3.40
C GLY A 103 -8.17 12.65 -2.57
N LEU A 104 -7.85 13.45 -1.54
CA LEU A 104 -8.83 14.05 -0.64
C LEU A 104 -9.44 15.33 -1.25
N PRO A 105 -10.76 15.42 -1.41
CA PRO A 105 -11.39 16.67 -1.85
C PRO A 105 -11.01 17.83 -0.93
N ASN A 106 -10.61 18.98 -1.49
CA ASN A 106 -10.16 20.15 -0.72
C ASN A 106 -11.15 20.57 0.38
N GLN A 107 -12.45 20.44 0.12
CA GLN A 107 -13.53 20.76 1.06
C GLN A 107 -13.50 19.90 2.33
N LEU A 108 -12.89 18.70 2.26
CA LEU A 108 -12.77 17.75 3.36
C LEU A 108 -11.39 17.80 4.02
N PHE A 109 -10.47 18.64 3.55
CA PHE A 109 -9.11 18.71 4.07
C PHE A 109 -9.04 19.00 5.57
N TYR A 110 -10.01 19.75 6.11
CA TYR A 110 -10.13 20.03 7.55
C TYR A 110 -10.33 18.78 8.43
N ARG A 111 -10.72 17.64 7.83
CA ARG A 111 -10.90 16.35 8.52
C ARG A 111 -9.61 15.52 8.56
N ALA A 112 -8.61 15.87 7.76
CA ALA A 112 -7.35 15.14 7.71
C ALA A 112 -6.52 15.44 8.96
N ALA A 113 -6.11 14.38 9.67
CA ALA A 113 -5.11 14.51 10.72
C ALA A 113 -3.78 14.94 10.08
N ARG A 114 -3.08 15.86 10.74
CA ARG A 114 -1.76 16.32 10.27
C ARG A 114 -0.73 15.22 10.48
N HIS A 115 0.10 15.00 9.47
CA HIS A 115 1.29 14.19 9.60
C HIS A 115 2.33 14.94 10.44
N GLU A 116 2.80 14.27 11.48
CA GLU A 116 3.92 14.68 12.32
C GLU A 116 5.01 13.62 12.23
N THR A 117 6.26 14.04 12.06
CA THR A 117 7.42 13.14 12.09
C THR A 117 8.19 13.32 13.40
N ASN A 118 8.89 12.26 13.82
CA ASN A 118 9.76 12.37 14.99
C ASN A 118 10.98 13.25 14.69
N PRO A 119 11.32 14.20 15.58
CA PRO A 119 12.59 14.92 15.49
C PRO A 119 13.79 13.96 15.47
N LEU A 120 14.89 14.38 14.84
CA LEU A 120 16.09 13.53 14.69
C LEU A 120 16.62 13.00 16.03
N TYR A 121 16.60 13.80 17.09
CA TYR A 121 17.05 13.36 18.42
C TYR A 121 16.20 12.22 19.00
N VAL A 122 14.89 12.19 18.71
CA VAL A 122 14.00 11.10 19.12
C VAL A 122 14.35 9.83 18.33
N THR A 123 14.62 9.97 17.04
CA THR A 123 15.08 8.85 16.21
C THR A 123 16.41 8.30 16.72
N LEU A 124 17.39 9.16 17.01
CA LEU A 124 18.69 8.76 17.58
C LEU A 124 18.54 8.07 18.94
N TRP A 125 17.69 8.61 19.82
CA TRP A 125 17.38 7.96 21.09
C TRP A 125 16.76 6.58 20.90
N ASN A 126 15.80 6.43 19.98
CA ASN A 126 15.16 5.15 19.70
C ASN A 126 16.16 4.12 19.15
N VAL A 127 17.13 4.53 18.33
CA VAL A 127 18.21 3.65 17.87
C VAL A 127 19.02 3.14 19.06
N ILE A 128 19.45 4.04 19.95
CA ILE A 128 20.25 3.67 21.14
C ILE A 128 19.43 2.75 22.05
N ALA A 129 18.19 3.11 22.35
CA ALA A 129 17.33 2.41 23.30
C ALA A 129 16.93 1.00 22.82
N ASN A 130 16.81 0.79 21.50
CA ASN A 130 16.40 -0.50 20.93
C ASN A 130 17.55 -1.26 20.24
N LEU A 131 18.76 -0.68 20.20
CA LEU A 131 19.92 -1.20 19.44
C LEU A 131 19.59 -1.50 17.97
N ASP A 132 18.70 -0.69 17.37
CA ASP A 132 18.23 -0.87 16.00
C ASP A 132 18.78 0.22 15.07
N MET A 133 19.82 -0.12 14.30
CA MET A 133 20.53 0.81 13.42
C MET A 133 19.80 1.12 12.11
N GLU A 134 18.77 0.34 11.78
CA GLU A 134 18.07 0.42 10.49
C GLU A 134 17.58 1.84 10.15
N PRO A 135 16.94 2.62 11.05
CA PRO A 135 16.48 3.96 10.70
C PRO A 135 17.61 4.88 10.25
N ILE A 136 18.80 4.79 10.88
CA ILE A 136 19.97 5.59 10.49
C ILE A 136 20.54 5.10 9.15
N THR A 137 20.59 3.78 8.93
CA THR A 137 21.03 3.21 7.65
C THR A 137 20.13 3.62 6.49
N LEU A 138 18.81 3.61 6.68
CA LEU A 138 17.84 4.03 5.67
C LEU A 138 17.92 5.54 5.41
N LEU A 139 18.02 6.37 6.46
CA LEU A 139 18.23 7.82 6.32
C LEU A 139 19.54 8.13 5.58
N GLY A 140 20.64 7.47 5.94
CA GLY A 140 21.91 7.61 5.25
C GLY A 140 21.82 7.21 3.78
N SER A 141 21.12 6.11 3.47
CA SER A 141 20.90 5.65 2.10
C SER A 141 20.10 6.66 1.28
N LEU A 142 19.06 7.27 1.85
CA LEU A 142 18.26 8.33 1.20
C LEU A 142 19.04 9.64 0.99
N ALA A 143 19.99 9.95 1.88
CA ALA A 143 20.85 11.13 1.74
C ALA A 143 21.90 10.96 0.62
N LEU A 144 22.28 9.72 0.30
CA LEU A 144 23.22 9.42 -0.79
C LEU A 144 22.47 9.43 -2.13
N SER A 145 22.66 10.49 -2.92
CA SER A 145 21.98 10.72 -4.21
C SER A 145 22.12 9.59 -5.23
N GLY A 146 23.18 8.77 -5.13
CA GLY A 146 23.43 7.64 -6.02
C GLY A 146 22.81 6.31 -5.59
N SER A 147 22.26 6.21 -4.37
CA SER A 147 21.75 4.94 -3.85
C SER A 147 20.51 4.48 -4.63
N LEU A 148 20.31 3.16 -4.69
CA LEU A 148 19.13 2.61 -5.35
C LEU A 148 17.83 2.99 -4.62
N LEU A 149 17.87 3.08 -3.28
CA LEU A 149 16.75 3.57 -2.47
C LEU A 149 16.35 4.99 -2.87
N THR A 150 17.32 5.89 -3.00
CA THR A 150 17.07 7.27 -3.43
C THR A 150 16.43 7.29 -4.81
N LYS A 151 16.98 6.54 -5.77
CA LYS A 151 16.39 6.46 -7.12
C LYS A 151 14.94 5.97 -7.11
N ILE A 152 14.61 5.01 -6.24
CA ILE A 152 13.24 4.52 -6.07
C ILE A 152 12.34 5.58 -5.42
N ALA A 153 12.82 6.26 -4.38
CA ALA A 153 12.05 7.26 -3.64
C ALA A 153 11.69 8.50 -4.49
N TYR A 154 12.54 8.85 -5.46
CA TYR A 154 12.33 9.96 -6.41
C TYR A 154 11.77 9.48 -7.77
N SER A 155 11.40 8.21 -7.91
CA SER A 155 10.84 7.65 -9.14
C SER A 155 9.34 7.93 -9.27
N GLY A 156 8.85 7.93 -10.50
CA GLY A 156 7.44 8.08 -10.82
C GLY A 156 7.06 9.54 -11.03
N THR A 157 7.13 10.36 -9.99
CA THR A 157 6.64 11.75 -10.02
C THR A 157 7.68 12.77 -9.54
N ASP A 158 7.44 14.05 -9.78
CA ASP A 158 8.32 15.16 -9.36
C ASP A 158 8.11 15.58 -7.89
N GLN A 159 7.42 14.75 -7.11
CA GLN A 159 7.17 15.00 -5.70
C GLN A 159 8.46 14.98 -4.87
N LEU A 160 8.51 15.83 -3.85
CA LEU A 160 9.51 15.68 -2.80
C LEU A 160 9.14 14.47 -1.93
N PRO A 161 10.08 13.55 -1.63
CA PRO A 161 9.83 12.39 -0.77
C PRO A 161 9.78 12.81 0.70
N SER A 162 8.78 13.61 1.03
CA SER A 162 8.51 14.11 2.37
C SER A 162 7.08 13.79 2.74
N GLU A 163 6.93 13.03 3.83
CA GLU A 163 5.62 12.72 4.40
C GLU A 163 4.85 13.97 4.85
N LEU A 164 5.56 15.08 5.08
CA LEU A 164 4.95 16.35 5.44
C LEU A 164 4.30 17.04 4.24
N SER A 165 4.59 16.64 3.00
CA SER A 165 3.92 17.17 1.81
C SER A 165 2.42 16.86 1.83
N PHE A 166 2.01 15.73 2.44
CA PHE A 166 0.59 15.34 2.61
C PHE A 166 -0.20 16.26 3.55
N ASN A 167 0.48 17.19 4.23
CA ASN A 167 -0.13 18.27 5.00
C ASN A 167 -0.52 19.50 4.16
N THR A 168 -0.53 19.38 2.83
CA THR A 168 -0.92 20.48 1.93
C THR A 168 -2.12 20.06 1.07
N PRO A 169 -3.17 20.90 0.95
CA PRO A 169 -4.33 20.60 0.12
C PRO A 169 -3.95 20.25 -1.33
N GLU A 170 -2.98 20.98 -1.89
CA GLU A 170 -2.52 20.87 -3.27
C GLU A 170 -2.00 19.47 -3.60
N TYR A 171 -1.24 18.86 -2.69
CA TYR A 171 -0.77 17.48 -2.86
C TYR A 171 -1.82 16.44 -2.46
N SER A 172 -2.56 16.69 -1.37
CA SER A 172 -3.51 15.71 -0.81
C SER A 172 -4.66 15.37 -1.74
N ARG A 173 -5.07 16.30 -2.62
CA ARG A 173 -6.19 16.11 -3.57
C ARG A 173 -5.86 15.23 -4.75
N ILE A 174 -4.57 15.02 -5.04
CA ILE A 174 -4.14 14.31 -6.25
C ILE A 174 -4.45 12.81 -6.10
N PRO A 175 -5.18 12.17 -7.03
CA PRO A 175 -5.66 10.79 -6.88
C PRO A 175 -4.57 9.75 -7.16
N GLN A 176 -3.49 9.76 -6.36
CA GLN A 176 -2.38 8.80 -6.47
C GLN A 176 -2.53 7.63 -5.49
N SER A 177 -3.01 6.49 -5.99
CA SER A 177 -3.37 5.29 -5.22
C SER A 177 -2.25 4.59 -4.43
N SER A 178 -0.97 4.89 -4.67
CA SER A 178 0.18 4.41 -3.90
C SER A 178 0.39 5.17 -2.58
N MET A 179 -0.08 6.42 -2.46
CA MET A 179 0.25 7.27 -1.31
C MET A 179 -0.91 8.12 -0.79
N ASN A 180 -1.76 8.65 -1.67
CA ASN A 180 -2.81 9.62 -1.34
C ASN A 180 -4.15 8.94 -0.97
N GLY A 181 -4.09 7.88 -0.18
CA GLY A 181 -5.26 7.23 0.39
C GLY A 181 -5.66 7.89 1.71
N TYR A 182 -6.85 8.51 1.78
CA TYR A 182 -7.36 9.15 3.00
C TYR A 182 -8.56 8.39 3.55
N SER A 183 -8.42 7.84 4.75
CA SER A 183 -9.49 7.14 5.47
C SER A 183 -9.21 7.12 6.98
N ASN A 184 -10.05 6.44 7.75
CA ASN A 184 -9.81 6.16 9.17
C ASN A 184 -9.74 4.65 9.42
N ALA A 185 -9.23 4.27 10.59
CA ALA A 185 -9.07 2.87 10.97
C ALA A 185 -10.39 2.07 10.94
N ARG A 186 -11.54 2.69 11.22
CA ARG A 186 -12.84 2.01 11.19
C ARG A 186 -13.24 1.61 9.77
N ASN A 187 -13.05 2.50 8.81
CA ASN A 187 -13.39 2.25 7.40
C ASN A 187 -12.45 1.20 6.79
N LEU A 188 -11.15 1.29 7.05
CA LEU A 188 -10.19 0.28 6.59
C LEU A 188 -10.42 -1.09 7.25
N ALA A 189 -10.67 -1.15 8.56
CA ALA A 189 -11.00 -2.39 9.25
C ALA A 189 -12.33 -2.99 8.74
N LYS A 190 -13.31 -2.15 8.38
CA LYS A 190 -14.56 -2.59 7.74
C LYS A 190 -14.29 -3.20 6.37
N LEU A 191 -13.53 -2.51 5.49
CA LEU A 191 -13.16 -3.01 4.18
C LEU A 191 -12.48 -4.39 4.27
N TYR A 192 -11.40 -4.48 5.04
CA TYR A 192 -10.68 -5.74 5.21
C TYR A 192 -11.49 -6.79 5.99
N GLY A 193 -12.44 -6.38 6.84
CA GLY A 193 -13.37 -7.28 7.51
C GLY A 193 -14.37 -7.91 6.55
N ILE A 194 -14.86 -7.17 5.56
CA ILE A 194 -15.69 -7.71 4.48
C ILE A 194 -14.89 -8.73 3.68
N VAL A 195 -13.66 -8.39 3.29
CA VAL A 195 -12.75 -9.30 2.56
C VAL A 195 -12.47 -10.57 3.37
N ALA A 196 -12.11 -10.44 4.65
CA ALA A 196 -11.84 -11.55 5.54
C ALA A 196 -13.06 -12.46 5.75
N ASN A 197 -14.27 -11.90 5.70
CA ASN A 197 -15.52 -12.64 5.88
C ASN A 197 -16.14 -13.14 4.57
N GLY A 198 -15.30 -13.47 3.57
CA GLY A 198 -15.76 -14.08 2.32
C GLY A 198 -16.26 -13.09 1.28
N GLY A 199 -16.01 -11.78 1.47
CA GLY A 199 -16.26 -10.74 0.47
C GLY A 199 -17.74 -10.41 0.27
N LYS A 200 -18.60 -10.81 1.21
CA LYS A 200 -20.05 -10.65 1.10
C LYS A 200 -20.63 -9.98 2.34
N THR A 201 -21.61 -9.14 2.10
CA THR A 201 -22.39 -8.44 3.14
C THR A 201 -23.87 -8.49 2.76
N LYS A 202 -24.73 -7.85 3.58
CA LYS A 202 -26.13 -7.67 3.22
C LYS A 202 -26.31 -6.68 2.05
N GLU A 203 -25.33 -5.80 1.85
CA GLU A 203 -25.29 -4.81 0.79
C GLU A 203 -24.89 -5.42 -0.57
N GLY A 204 -24.21 -6.57 -0.57
CA GLY A 204 -23.87 -7.29 -1.81
C GLY A 204 -22.58 -8.09 -1.73
N VAL A 205 -22.03 -8.40 -2.91
CA VAL A 205 -20.76 -9.12 -3.07
C VAL A 205 -19.67 -8.13 -3.48
N LEU A 206 -18.71 -7.89 -2.60
CA LEU A 206 -17.51 -7.09 -2.90
C LEU A 206 -16.50 -7.90 -3.70
N LEU A 207 -16.20 -9.12 -3.24
CA LEU A 207 -15.30 -10.05 -3.91
C LEU A 207 -15.88 -11.46 -3.89
N SER A 208 -15.67 -12.20 -4.98
CA SER A 208 -15.99 -13.63 -5.02
C SER A 208 -15.01 -14.41 -4.12
N GLN A 209 -15.42 -15.62 -3.70
CA GLN A 209 -14.51 -16.49 -2.94
C GLN A 209 -13.23 -16.80 -3.74
N LYS A 210 -13.35 -16.98 -5.07
CA LYS A 210 -12.19 -17.19 -5.95
C LYS A 210 -11.22 -16.02 -5.88
N ALA A 211 -11.72 -14.78 -5.91
CA ALA A 211 -10.87 -13.59 -5.80
C ALA A 211 -10.16 -13.50 -4.44
N ILE A 212 -10.84 -13.89 -3.35
CA ILE A 212 -10.22 -13.93 -2.01
C ILE A 212 -9.13 -15.01 -1.95
N GLU A 213 -9.37 -16.19 -2.51
CA GLU A 213 -8.34 -17.22 -2.61
C GLU A 213 -7.14 -16.75 -3.46
N THR A 214 -7.39 -15.97 -4.52
CA THR A 214 -6.32 -15.31 -5.29
C THR A 214 -5.51 -14.33 -4.44
N LEU A 215 -6.13 -13.49 -3.61
CA LEU A 215 -5.43 -12.53 -2.74
C LEU A 215 -4.53 -13.22 -1.69
N LYS A 216 -4.84 -14.47 -1.31
CA LYS A 216 -4.02 -15.26 -0.38
C LYS A 216 -2.78 -15.88 -1.03
N GLN A 217 -2.67 -15.87 -2.35
CA GLN A 217 -1.55 -16.49 -3.07
C GLN A 217 -0.26 -15.70 -2.90
N ARG A 218 0.82 -16.42 -2.64
CA ARG A 218 2.19 -15.88 -2.60
C ARG A 218 2.78 -15.99 -4.00
N LEU A 219 3.02 -14.86 -4.65
CA LEU A 219 3.60 -14.79 -5.99
C LEU A 219 5.12 -14.69 -5.94
N THR A 220 5.66 -13.97 -4.95
CA THR A 220 7.10 -13.87 -4.71
C THR A 220 7.40 -13.66 -3.22
N SER A 221 8.61 -13.99 -2.79
CA SER A 221 9.05 -13.91 -1.40
C SER A 221 10.57 -13.78 -1.32
N GLY A 222 11.06 -13.20 -0.23
CA GLY A 222 12.49 -13.04 0.06
C GLY A 222 12.99 -11.62 -0.16
N ASP A 223 14.30 -11.46 -0.31
CA ASP A 223 14.89 -10.13 -0.51
C ASP A 223 14.51 -9.54 -1.87
N SER A 224 14.16 -8.26 -1.87
CA SER A 224 14.08 -7.45 -3.07
C SER A 224 15.44 -7.33 -3.77
N VAL A 225 15.41 -7.03 -5.06
CA VAL A 225 16.60 -6.76 -5.89
C VAL A 225 17.43 -5.61 -5.33
N ASP A 226 16.79 -4.64 -4.69
CA ASP A 226 17.46 -3.51 -4.05
C ASP A 226 18.07 -3.84 -2.67
N LYS A 227 17.77 -5.03 -2.11
CA LYS A 227 18.19 -5.49 -0.78
C LYS A 227 17.70 -4.62 0.39
N ILE A 228 16.65 -3.84 0.17
CA ILE A 228 16.06 -2.94 1.17
C ILE A 228 14.86 -3.60 1.84
N ILE A 229 14.09 -4.39 1.09
CA ILE A 229 12.80 -4.90 1.52
C ILE A 229 12.82 -6.43 1.48
N ASN A 230 12.21 -7.05 2.49
CA ASN A 230 11.97 -8.49 2.51
C ASN A 230 10.49 -8.74 2.82
N LEU A 231 9.72 -9.01 1.76
CA LEU A 231 8.29 -9.22 1.82
C LEU A 231 7.91 -10.49 1.08
N THR A 232 6.73 -11.00 1.41
CA THR A 232 6.01 -11.96 0.59
C THR A 232 4.84 -11.25 -0.05
N LEU A 233 4.83 -11.20 -1.38
CA LEU A 233 3.87 -10.40 -2.15
C LEU A 233 2.91 -11.30 -2.92
N GLY A 234 1.64 -10.93 -2.90
CA GLY A 234 0.56 -11.52 -3.69
C GLY A 234 0.10 -10.56 -4.77
N TYR A 235 -1.18 -10.63 -5.12
CA TYR A 235 -1.81 -9.71 -6.08
C TYR A 235 -2.09 -8.36 -5.41
N GLY A 236 -1.11 -7.45 -5.39
CA GLY A 236 -1.25 -6.10 -4.86
C GLY A 236 -1.34 -6.01 -3.33
N VAL A 237 -1.02 -7.10 -2.64
CA VAL A 237 -1.05 -7.21 -1.18
C VAL A 237 0.23 -7.86 -0.66
N VAL A 238 0.60 -7.51 0.57
CA VAL A 238 1.58 -8.24 1.36
C VAL A 238 0.87 -9.42 2.02
N VAL A 239 1.38 -10.62 1.78
CA VAL A 239 0.88 -11.87 2.38
C VAL A 239 1.79 -12.25 3.54
N MET A 240 1.23 -12.36 4.73
CA MET A 240 1.97 -12.67 5.96
C MET A 240 1.44 -13.95 6.59
N THR A 241 2.19 -14.44 7.58
CA THR A 241 1.76 -15.50 8.47
C THR A 241 1.70 -14.94 9.89
N ASP A 242 0.58 -15.12 10.57
CA ASP A 242 0.45 -14.71 11.98
C ASP A 242 1.20 -15.67 12.93
N GLU A 243 1.22 -15.35 14.22
CA GLU A 243 1.87 -16.18 15.27
C GLU A 243 1.25 -17.59 15.40
N ARG A 244 0.08 -17.83 14.81
CA ARG A 244 -0.64 -19.12 14.83
C ARG A 244 -0.37 -19.94 13.56
N GLY A 245 0.39 -19.42 12.59
CA GLY A 245 0.62 -20.07 11.31
C GLY A 245 -0.47 -19.80 10.26
N ASN A 246 -1.44 -18.92 10.52
CA ASN A 246 -2.50 -18.61 9.56
C ASN A 246 -2.06 -17.53 8.57
N VAL A 247 -2.57 -17.64 7.35
CA VAL A 247 -2.37 -16.63 6.31
C VAL A 247 -3.25 -15.42 6.59
N ILE A 248 -2.60 -14.26 6.73
CA ILE A 248 -3.24 -12.94 6.76
C ILE A 248 -2.67 -12.12 5.60
N PHE A 249 -3.41 -11.15 5.08
CA PHE A 249 -2.92 -10.32 3.98
C PHE A 249 -3.47 -8.90 4.04
N GLY A 250 -2.73 -7.96 3.47
CA GLY A 250 -3.08 -6.55 3.49
C GLY A 250 -1.94 -5.68 3.00
N HIS A 251 -1.79 -4.49 3.56
CA HIS A 251 -0.66 -3.62 3.22
C HIS A 251 -0.30 -2.72 4.40
N ASP A 252 1.00 -2.47 4.57
CA ASP A 252 1.54 -1.50 5.53
C ASP A 252 1.86 -0.18 4.83
N GLY A 253 1.70 0.94 5.51
CA GLY A 253 1.99 2.28 5.00
C GLY A 253 3.20 2.89 5.70
N SER A 254 3.85 3.83 5.00
CA SER A 254 4.90 4.65 5.61
C SER A 254 4.41 5.30 6.91
N GLY A 255 5.30 5.37 7.89
CA GLY A 255 5.00 5.91 9.22
C GLY A 255 4.25 4.98 10.17
N GLY A 256 3.95 3.74 9.78
CA GLY A 256 3.48 2.67 10.67
C GLY A 256 2.03 2.24 10.48
N GLN A 257 1.32 2.83 9.53
CA GLN A 257 -0.06 2.49 9.23
C GLN A 257 -0.17 1.06 8.69
N SER A 258 -1.31 0.40 8.88
CA SER A 258 -1.51 -0.96 8.41
C SER A 258 -2.99 -1.29 8.30
N ALA A 259 -3.37 -2.08 7.31
CA ALA A 259 -4.70 -2.66 7.22
C ALA A 259 -4.62 -4.08 6.66
N ILE A 260 -5.23 -5.04 7.38
CA ILE A 260 -5.10 -6.48 7.13
C ILE A 260 -6.45 -7.20 7.24
N ALA A 261 -6.61 -8.23 6.42
CA ALA A 261 -7.65 -9.25 6.51
C ALA A 261 -7.07 -10.54 7.10
N ASP A 262 -7.84 -11.15 8.00
CA ASP A 262 -7.63 -12.48 8.57
C ASP A 262 -8.82 -13.37 8.24
N PRO A 263 -8.75 -14.14 7.14
CA PRO A 263 -9.83 -15.05 6.75
C PRO A 263 -10.09 -16.20 7.73
N THR A 264 -9.09 -16.60 8.53
CA THR A 264 -9.24 -17.69 9.49
C THR A 264 -10.13 -17.27 10.65
N LEU A 265 -9.87 -16.08 11.21
CA LEU A 265 -10.68 -15.50 12.29
C LEU A 265 -11.84 -14.65 11.78
N LYS A 266 -11.98 -14.52 10.45
CA LYS A 266 -13.02 -13.75 9.75
C LYS A 266 -13.09 -12.31 10.22
N THR A 267 -11.93 -11.67 10.28
CA THR A 267 -11.84 -10.31 10.81
C THR A 267 -10.88 -9.43 10.04
N GLY A 268 -11.16 -8.13 10.06
CA GLY A 268 -10.29 -7.09 9.53
C GLY A 268 -9.77 -6.20 10.65
N MET A 269 -8.52 -5.78 10.53
CA MET A 269 -7.88 -4.85 11.45
C MET A 269 -7.25 -3.71 10.65
N ALA A 270 -7.29 -2.50 11.20
CA ALA A 270 -6.49 -1.40 10.70
C ALA A 270 -5.93 -0.56 11.85
N TYR A 271 -4.71 -0.07 11.65
CA TYR A 271 -4.02 0.89 12.50
C TYR A 271 -3.63 2.10 11.63
N VAL A 272 -4.03 3.29 12.06
CA VAL A 272 -3.78 4.55 11.34
C VAL A 272 -3.34 5.59 12.36
N THR A 273 -2.31 6.37 12.05
CA THR A 273 -1.73 7.38 12.93
C THR A 273 -1.37 8.64 12.13
N GLY A 274 -1.61 9.81 12.70
CA GLY A 274 -1.06 11.08 12.19
C GLY A 274 0.39 11.29 12.62
N ARG A 275 0.86 10.60 13.66
CA ARG A 275 2.26 10.67 14.10
C ARG A 275 3.04 9.53 13.47
N LEU A 276 3.70 9.85 12.37
CA LEU A 276 4.51 8.93 11.59
C LEU A 276 5.80 8.63 12.37
N LYS A 277 6.05 7.33 12.57
CA LYS A 277 7.27 6.85 13.24
C LYS A 277 8.46 6.91 12.29
N SER A 278 9.65 6.68 12.85
CA SER A 278 10.90 6.65 12.09
C SER A 278 10.80 5.67 10.91
N ILE A 279 11.50 5.98 9.81
CA ILE A 279 11.56 5.13 8.63
C ILE A 279 12.03 3.71 9.03
N SER A 280 11.22 2.71 8.71
CA SER A 280 11.44 1.30 9.06
C SER A 280 10.76 0.42 8.02
N VAL A 281 11.50 -0.55 7.48
CA VAL A 281 10.97 -1.63 6.64
C VAL A 281 10.53 -2.83 7.48
N LYS A 282 10.95 -2.92 8.74
CA LYS A 282 10.51 -3.96 9.69
C LYS A 282 9.10 -3.71 10.24
N GLY A 283 8.48 -2.58 9.92
CA GLY A 283 7.17 -2.16 10.41
C GLY A 283 7.22 -1.37 11.71
N ASP A 284 6.05 -1.08 12.27
CA ASP A 284 5.89 -0.27 13.47
C ASP A 284 5.58 -1.11 14.72
N ARG A 285 6.36 -0.85 15.79
CA ARG A 285 6.24 -1.55 17.06
C ARG A 285 4.89 -1.29 17.74
N GLU A 286 4.36 -0.08 17.64
CA GLU A 286 3.06 0.24 18.24
C GLU A 286 1.94 -0.52 17.52
N ASN A 287 1.91 -0.49 16.20
CA ASN A 287 1.02 -1.33 15.38
C ASN A 287 1.10 -2.81 15.79
N PHE A 288 2.31 -3.39 15.93
CA PHE A 288 2.46 -4.77 16.37
C PHE A 288 1.90 -5.04 17.76
N GLN A 289 2.07 -4.11 18.71
CA GLN A 289 1.47 -4.23 20.04
C GLN A 289 -0.06 -4.16 20.00
N TYR A 290 -0.63 -3.25 19.20
CA TYR A 290 -2.08 -3.18 18.98
C TYR A 290 -2.62 -4.46 18.34
N ARG A 291 -1.92 -5.00 17.35
CA ARG A 291 -2.30 -6.26 16.67
C ARG A 291 -2.28 -7.44 17.62
N ALA A 292 -1.22 -7.57 18.42
CA ALA A 292 -1.13 -8.63 19.43
C ALA A 292 -2.25 -8.49 20.48
N ALA A 293 -2.52 -7.28 20.98
CA ALA A 293 -3.61 -7.04 21.92
C ALA A 293 -4.99 -7.36 21.34
N TYR A 294 -5.23 -6.94 20.09
CA TYR A 294 -6.44 -7.23 19.35
C TYR A 294 -6.72 -8.74 19.29
N TYR A 295 -5.73 -9.52 18.84
CA TYR A 295 -5.87 -10.97 18.74
C TYR A 295 -6.08 -11.65 20.09
N ARG A 296 -5.32 -11.25 21.13
CA ARG A 296 -5.52 -11.79 22.48
C ARG A 296 -6.96 -11.59 22.98
N CYS A 297 -7.53 -10.39 22.76
CA CYS A 297 -8.91 -10.10 23.16
C CYS A 297 -9.93 -10.89 22.33
N LEU A 298 -9.75 -10.95 21.01
CA LEU A 298 -10.65 -11.68 20.11
C LEU A 298 -10.69 -13.18 20.45
N GLU A 299 -9.52 -13.80 20.64
CA GLU A 299 -9.43 -15.22 21.01
C GLU A 299 -10.04 -15.50 22.38
N ARG A 300 -9.86 -14.59 23.35
CA ARG A 300 -10.55 -14.70 24.65
C ARG A 300 -12.08 -14.63 24.46
N HIS A 301 -12.58 -13.73 23.63
CA HIS A 301 -14.01 -13.64 23.32
C HIS A 301 -14.54 -14.93 22.67
N ILE A 302 -13.84 -15.45 21.67
CA ILE A 302 -14.20 -16.70 20.97
C ILE A 302 -14.25 -17.87 21.96
N ARG A 303 -13.25 -18.01 22.84
CA ARG A 303 -13.20 -19.05 23.88
C ARG A 303 -14.37 -18.93 24.85
N ASN A 304 -14.67 -17.74 25.35
CA ASN A 304 -15.78 -17.51 26.28
C ASN A 304 -17.14 -17.86 25.64
N LYS A 305 -17.35 -17.47 24.38
CA LYS A 305 -18.58 -17.77 23.64
C LYS A 305 -18.76 -19.26 23.34
N ARG A 306 -17.68 -20.01 23.21
CA ARG A 306 -17.74 -21.48 23.11
C ARG A 306 -18.14 -22.11 24.44
N LYS A 307 -17.55 -21.66 25.55
CA LYS A 307 -17.88 -22.14 26.91
C LYS A 307 -19.30 -21.84 27.34
N SER A 308 -19.89 -20.71 26.92
CA SER A 308 -21.28 -20.38 27.26
C SER A 308 -22.34 -21.18 26.47
N LYS A 309 -21.91 -21.98 25.47
CA LYS A 309 -22.79 -22.81 24.64
C LYS A 309 -22.72 -24.30 25.01
N THR A 310 -21.82 -24.67 25.91
CA THR A 310 -21.62 -26.01 26.48
C THR A 310 -22.13 -26.02 27.90
#